data_AF-A0A7X0C939-F1
#
_entry.id   AF-A0A7X0C939-F1
#
_cell.length_a   1.000
_cell.length_b   1.000
_cell.length_c   1.000
_cell.angle_alpha   90.00
_cell.angle_beta   90.00
_cell.angle_gamma   90.00
#
_symmetry.space_group_name_H-M   'P 1'
#
loop_
_entity.id
_entity.type
_entity.pdbx_description
1 polymer ?
#
loop_
_entity_poly.entity_id
_entity_poly.type
_entity_poly.pdbx_seq_one_letter_code
_entity_poly.pdbx_strand_id
1 'polypeptide(L)'
;MGAEASMDFDEVGKLAGKVGEARKAVEQGRTALAGGPGAVTYIPVPNMPSNNAFGDTNNATAASSAHADLQTSADGLAEILISVIDSDESRLRKVIQAFKQLDDEIADRLFAQASKGFDVYSAHVHSHGLHEYDDFVRTGQIDTLHEAMNRGPSLLGADLNVVTHHGDNPKINSSGDAIHDLKTEGYTVYSGAVNEDGKVVGTSPSGTRIDHVAGSPTFTMNGQPVLVDGATSDHDGQQVDVEIPNW
;
A
#
# COMPACT_ATOMS: atom_id res chain seq x y z
N MET A 1 -30.08 16.05 3.21
CA MET A 1 -29.11 15.00 2.86
C MET A 1 -27.88 15.32 3.68
N GLY A 2 -27.69 14.62 4.80
CA GLY A 2 -26.51 14.83 5.63
C GLY A 2 -25.29 14.31 4.89
N ALA A 3 -24.13 14.96 5.06
CA ALA A 3 -22.87 14.37 4.63
C ALA A 3 -22.78 12.98 5.27
N GLU A 4 -22.82 11.92 4.45
CA GLU A 4 -22.55 10.59 4.95
C GLU A 4 -21.13 10.63 5.53
N ALA A 5 -21.02 10.25 6.79
CA ALA A 5 -19.74 10.16 7.47
C ALA A 5 -19.01 8.92 6.93
N SER A 6 -18.37 9.03 5.77
CA SER A 6 -17.43 8.04 5.28
C SER A 6 -16.04 8.31 5.90
N MET A 7 -15.39 7.25 6.37
CA MET A 7 -13.99 7.32 6.79
C MET A 7 -13.11 7.14 5.56
N ASP A 8 -12.23 8.09 5.29
CA ASP A 8 -11.17 7.92 4.28
C ASP A 8 -10.10 6.99 4.87
N PHE A 9 -10.22 5.69 4.56
CA PHE A 9 -9.32 4.66 5.07
C PHE A 9 -7.87 4.87 4.65
N ASP A 10 -7.64 5.47 3.48
CA ASP A 10 -6.31 5.74 2.96
C ASP A 10 -5.64 6.87 3.74
N GLU A 11 -6.33 7.99 3.96
CA GLU A 11 -5.79 9.11 4.73
C GLU A 11 -5.56 8.73 6.20
N VAL A 12 -6.47 7.96 6.81
CA VAL A 12 -6.30 7.47 8.19
C VAL A 12 -5.18 6.41 8.27
N GLY A 13 -5.04 5.56 7.25
CA GLY A 13 -3.94 4.60 7.12
C GLY A 13 -2.58 5.30 6.98
N LYS A 14 -2.48 6.33 6.14
CA LYS A 14 -1.28 7.19 6.00
C LYS A 14 -0.93 7.87 7.32
N LEU A 15 -1.94 8.35 8.06
CA LEU A 15 -1.73 8.93 9.39
C LEU A 15 -1.14 7.90 10.36
N ALA A 16 -1.66 6.67 10.39
CA ALA A 16 -1.08 5.60 11.20
C ALA A 16 0.37 5.28 10.81
N GLY A 17 0.68 5.29 9.51
CA GLY A 17 2.04 5.16 9.00
C GLY A 17 2.97 6.27 9.53
N LYS A 18 2.54 7.54 9.44
CA LYS A 18 3.30 8.70 9.95
C LYS A 18 3.54 8.65 11.46
N VAL A 19 2.59 8.09 12.23
CA VAL A 19 2.78 7.86 13.67
C VAL A 19 3.89 6.84 13.91
N GLY A 20 3.93 5.75 13.13
CA GLY A 20 5.03 4.77 13.16
C GLY A 20 6.38 5.36 12.72
N GLU A 21 6.40 6.28 11.77
CA GLU A 21 7.62 7.03 11.39
C GLU A 21 8.11 7.94 12.52
N ALA A 22 7.19 8.65 13.20
CA ALA A 22 7.53 9.46 14.36
C ALA A 22 8.16 8.62 15.49
N ARG A 23 7.64 7.42 15.74
CA ARG A 23 8.26 6.44 16.66
C ARG A 23 9.70 6.13 16.25
N LYS A 24 9.94 5.79 14.98
CA LYS A 24 11.30 5.50 14.48
C LYS A 24 12.25 6.67 14.68
N ALA A 25 11.79 7.91 14.47
CA ALA A 25 12.61 9.11 14.69
C ALA A 25 12.96 9.32 16.17
N VAL A 26 12.02 9.08 17.10
CA VAL A 26 12.28 9.16 18.54
C VAL A 26 13.25 8.06 19.00
N GLU A 27 13.10 6.83 18.49
CA GLU A 27 14.01 5.71 18.78
C GLU A 27 15.45 5.99 18.27
N GLN A 28 15.58 6.59 17.09
CA GLN A 28 16.88 7.04 16.57
C GLN A 28 17.50 8.12 17.45
N GLY A 29 16.70 9.10 17.90
CA GLY A 29 17.14 10.12 18.86
C GLY A 29 17.59 9.54 20.20
N ARG A 30 16.83 8.56 20.72
CA ARG A 30 17.18 7.81 21.94
C ARG A 30 18.51 7.05 21.78
N THR A 31 18.69 6.35 20.67
CA THR A 31 19.96 5.65 20.36
C THR A 31 21.14 6.62 20.24
N ALA A 32 20.91 7.78 19.62
CA ALA A 32 21.93 8.83 19.51
C ALA A 32 22.30 9.43 20.87
N LEU A 33 21.34 9.58 21.80
CA LEU A 33 21.61 9.99 23.18
C LEU A 33 22.52 8.99 23.92
N ALA A 34 22.33 7.69 23.68
CA ALA A 34 23.19 6.63 24.22
C ALA A 34 24.58 6.57 23.58
N GLY A 35 24.73 7.04 22.33
CA GLY A 35 25.99 7.12 21.61
C GLY A 35 26.97 8.21 22.09
N GLY A 36 26.52 9.07 23.02
CA GLY A 36 27.28 10.23 23.48
C GLY A 36 27.22 11.42 22.51
N PRO A 37 27.57 12.64 22.94
CA PRO A 37 27.60 13.80 22.06
C PRO A 37 28.57 13.56 20.90
N GLY A 38 28.09 13.74 19.67
CA GLY A 38 28.95 13.71 18.48
C GLY A 38 30.14 14.64 18.70
N ALA A 39 31.34 14.07 18.68
CA ALA A 39 32.57 14.69 19.11
C ALA A 39 32.68 16.15 18.63
N VAL A 40 32.53 17.09 19.57
CA VAL A 40 32.93 18.48 19.35
C VAL A 40 34.43 18.45 19.08
N THR A 41 34.82 19.15 18.03
CA THR A 41 36.17 19.22 17.46
C THR A 41 37.26 19.13 18.54
N TYR A 42 38.06 18.07 18.43
CA TYR A 42 39.18 17.72 19.30
C TYR A 42 40.08 18.95 19.57
N ILE A 43 39.99 19.55 20.77
CA ILE A 43 41.09 20.37 21.28
C ILE A 43 42.12 19.34 21.77
N PRO A 44 43.34 19.28 21.21
CA PRO A 44 44.32 18.27 21.60
C PRO A 44 44.81 18.58 23.02
N VAL A 45 44.13 18.01 24.02
CA VAL A 45 44.61 17.98 25.40
C VAL A 45 45.32 16.64 25.60
N PRO A 46 46.59 16.61 26.06
CA PRO A 46 47.44 15.41 25.96
C PRO A 46 47.02 14.19 26.79
N ASN A 47 46.05 14.31 27.71
CA ASN A 47 45.56 13.21 28.54
C ASN A 47 44.11 13.48 28.98
N MET A 48 43.14 13.11 28.15
CA MET A 48 41.76 12.92 28.62
C MET A 48 41.66 11.51 29.19
N PRO A 49 41.38 11.32 30.49
CA PRO A 49 41.17 9.99 31.02
C PRO A 49 39.92 9.37 30.38
N SER A 50 40.00 8.09 30.00
CA SER A 50 38.98 7.36 29.23
C SER A 50 37.61 7.24 29.92
N ASN A 51 37.50 7.70 31.17
CA ASN A 51 36.30 7.67 32.00
C ASN A 51 35.57 9.02 32.09
N ASN A 52 36.11 10.12 31.55
CA ASN A 52 35.46 11.43 31.63
C ASN A 52 35.68 12.31 30.38
N ALA A 53 34.60 12.51 29.61
CA ALA A 53 34.57 13.40 28.45
C ALA A 53 34.73 14.89 28.79
N PHE A 54 34.66 15.27 30.07
CA PHE A 54 34.81 16.64 30.57
C PHE A 54 36.22 16.95 31.11
N GLY A 55 37.17 16.03 30.95
CA GLY A 55 38.58 16.21 31.32
C GLY A 55 38.87 16.03 32.81
N ASP A 56 39.97 16.62 33.28
CA ASP A 56 40.52 16.47 34.65
C ASP A 56 40.36 17.73 35.52
N THR A 57 39.47 18.64 35.13
CA THR A 57 39.23 19.89 35.88
C THR A 57 38.49 19.63 37.21
N ASN A 58 38.59 20.56 38.16
CA ASN A 58 37.88 20.50 39.45
C ASN A 58 36.35 20.36 39.31
N ASN A 59 35.78 20.76 38.18
CA ASN A 59 34.34 20.67 37.91
C ASN A 59 33.96 19.46 37.04
N ALA A 60 34.93 18.69 36.55
CA ALA A 60 34.68 17.63 35.56
C ALA A 60 33.81 16.49 36.11
N THR A 61 33.94 16.16 37.40
CA THR A 61 33.07 15.17 38.05
C THR A 61 31.63 15.67 38.17
N ALA A 62 31.43 16.92 38.60
CA ALA A 62 30.09 17.50 38.72
C ALA A 62 29.39 17.63 37.35
N ALA A 63 30.15 18.03 36.31
CA ALA A 63 29.65 18.07 34.94
C ALA A 63 29.29 16.68 34.40
N SER A 64 30.12 15.67 34.69
CA SER A 64 29.85 14.27 34.33
C SER A 64 28.59 13.73 34.99
N SER A 65 28.39 13.97 36.29
CA SER A 65 27.17 13.56 37.00
C SER A 65 25.93 14.25 36.47
N ALA A 66 25.96 15.58 36.28
CA ALA A 66 24.83 16.31 35.71
C ALA A 66 24.48 15.85 34.28
N HIS A 67 25.49 15.50 33.47
CA HIS A 67 25.28 14.93 32.15
C HIS A 67 24.61 13.56 32.21
N ALA A 68 25.07 12.67 33.11
CA ALA A 68 24.48 11.35 33.31
C ALA A 68 23.02 11.43 33.79
N ASP A 69 22.71 12.37 34.69
CA ASP A 69 21.34 12.59 35.19
C ASP A 69 20.41 13.09 34.07
N LEU A 70 20.90 14.02 33.23
CA LEU A 70 20.17 14.51 32.07
C LEU A 70 19.96 13.42 31.01
N GLN A 71 20.98 12.61 30.72
CA GLN A 71 20.86 11.48 29.80
C GLN A 71 19.84 10.46 30.29
N THR A 72 19.88 10.10 31.58
CA THR A 72 18.92 9.16 32.18
C THR A 72 17.49 9.70 32.13
N SER A 73 17.31 11.00 32.42
CA SER A 73 16.01 11.64 32.36
C SER A 73 15.47 11.72 30.93
N ALA A 74 16.33 12.05 29.96
CA ALA A 74 15.97 12.10 28.55
C ALA A 74 15.62 10.71 27.99
N ASP A 75 16.37 9.67 28.37
CA ASP A 75 16.10 8.28 27.98
C ASP A 75 14.73 7.81 28.51
N GLY A 76 14.46 8.05 29.80
CA GLY A 76 13.17 7.67 30.41
C GLY A 76 11.98 8.39 29.78
N LEU A 77 12.12 9.69 29.46
CA LEU A 77 11.08 10.44 28.76
C LEU A 77 10.88 9.97 27.32
N ALA A 78 11.96 9.64 26.62
CA ALA A 78 11.90 9.08 25.26
C ALA A 78 11.18 7.72 25.25
N GLU A 79 11.48 6.84 26.23
CA GLU A 79 10.82 5.54 26.37
C GLU A 79 9.31 5.68 26.63
N ILE A 80 8.91 6.58 27.53
CA ILE A 80 7.49 6.88 27.78
C ILE A 80 6.81 7.36 26.49
N LEU A 81 7.44 8.28 25.76
CA LEU A 81 6.90 8.80 24.51
C LEU A 81 6.76 7.70 23.45
N ILE A 82 7.78 6.84 23.27
CA ILE A 82 7.71 5.69 22.36
C ILE A 82 6.53 4.78 22.72
N SER A 83 6.34 4.48 24.01
CA SER A 83 5.23 3.65 24.47
C SER A 83 3.85 4.26 24.16
N VAL A 84 3.69 5.57 24.34
CA VAL A 84 2.46 6.29 23.99
C VAL A 84 2.22 6.24 22.48
N ILE A 85 3.24 6.55 21.67
CA ILE A 85 3.14 6.54 20.21
C ILE A 85 2.76 5.13 19.70
N ASP A 86 3.40 4.08 20.21
CA ASP A 86 3.09 2.69 19.86
C ASP A 86 1.64 2.32 20.26
N SER A 87 1.18 2.76 21.43
CA SER A 87 -0.20 2.52 21.89
C SER A 87 -1.21 3.21 20.97
N ASP A 88 -0.93 4.45 20.58
CA ASP A 88 -1.82 5.24 19.73
C ASP A 88 -1.83 4.73 18.28
N GLU A 89 -0.69 4.29 17.74
CA GLU A 89 -0.63 3.58 16.46
C GLU A 89 -1.51 2.32 16.50
N SER A 90 -1.36 1.50 17.54
CA SER A 90 -2.14 0.27 17.72
C SER A 90 -3.65 0.55 17.82
N ARG A 91 -4.03 1.58 18.58
CA ARG A 91 -5.44 2.00 18.71
C ARG A 91 -6.00 2.49 17.39
N LEU A 92 -5.25 3.30 16.64
CA LEU A 92 -5.68 3.81 15.34
C LEU A 92 -5.90 2.65 14.35
N ARG A 93 -4.98 1.68 14.29
CA ARG A 93 -5.14 0.47 13.47
C ARG A 93 -6.37 -0.35 13.85
N LYS A 94 -6.68 -0.48 15.15
CA LYS A 94 -7.91 -1.16 15.61
C LYS A 94 -9.18 -0.44 15.18
N VAL A 95 -9.19 0.90 15.21
CA VAL A 95 -10.32 1.69 14.73
C VAL A 95 -10.52 1.48 13.23
N ILE A 96 -9.45 1.58 12.43
CA ILE A 96 -9.50 1.29 10.99
C ILE A 96 -10.08 -0.11 10.75
N GLN A 97 -9.58 -1.12 11.45
CA GLN A 97 -10.06 -2.50 11.31
C GLN A 97 -11.54 -2.65 11.68
N ALA A 98 -12.00 -2.02 12.76
CA ALA A 98 -13.40 -2.07 13.18
C ALA A 98 -14.33 -1.41 12.14
N PHE A 99 -13.91 -0.30 11.53
CA PHE A 99 -14.67 0.34 10.47
C PHE A 99 -14.69 -0.51 9.19
N LYS A 100 -13.56 -1.14 8.80
CA LYS A 100 -13.54 -2.08 7.66
C LYS A 100 -14.49 -3.27 7.89
N GLN A 101 -14.47 -3.85 9.08
CA GLN A 101 -15.39 -4.94 9.43
C GLN A 101 -16.86 -4.52 9.40
N LEU A 102 -17.17 -3.30 9.83
CA LEU A 102 -18.51 -2.75 9.74
C LEU A 102 -18.93 -2.53 8.28
N ASP A 103 -18.02 -2.02 7.45
CA ASP A 103 -18.23 -1.81 6.02
C ASP A 103 -18.47 -3.13 5.29
N ASP A 104 -17.63 -4.15 5.56
CA ASP A 104 -17.79 -5.52 5.06
C ASP A 104 -19.18 -6.09 5.45
N GLU A 105 -19.59 -5.94 6.72
CA GLU A 105 -20.90 -6.43 7.18
C GLU A 105 -22.07 -5.68 6.54
N ILE A 106 -21.92 -4.37 6.29
CA ILE A 106 -22.92 -3.57 5.57
C ILE A 106 -22.99 -4.01 4.10
N ALA A 107 -21.84 -4.19 3.44
CA ALA A 107 -21.75 -4.67 2.07
C ALA A 107 -22.39 -6.05 1.93
N ASP A 108 -22.08 -7.00 2.82
CA ASP A 108 -22.69 -8.34 2.84
C ASP A 108 -24.22 -8.27 2.95
N ARG A 109 -24.74 -7.38 3.82
CA ARG A 109 -26.19 -7.19 3.97
C ARG A 109 -26.81 -6.54 2.75
N LEU A 110 -26.15 -5.55 2.14
CA LEU A 110 -26.59 -4.91 0.91
C LEU A 110 -26.66 -5.94 -0.22
N PHE A 111 -25.64 -6.77 -0.39
CA PHE A 111 -25.64 -7.85 -1.38
C PHE A 111 -26.70 -8.91 -1.11
N ALA A 112 -26.92 -9.29 0.15
CA ALA A 112 -27.98 -10.23 0.49
C ALA A 112 -29.39 -9.68 0.19
N GLN A 113 -29.56 -8.36 0.14
CA GLN A 113 -30.84 -7.69 -0.13
C GLN A 113 -30.97 -7.16 -1.57
N ALA A 114 -29.87 -7.01 -2.29
CA ALA A 114 -29.85 -6.46 -3.63
C ALA A 114 -30.58 -7.38 -4.61
N SER A 115 -31.52 -6.81 -5.36
CA SER A 115 -32.26 -7.52 -6.42
C SER A 115 -31.44 -7.73 -7.69
N LYS A 116 -30.34 -6.99 -7.83
CA LYS A 116 -29.31 -7.15 -8.87
C LYS A 116 -28.03 -7.62 -8.21
N GLY A 117 -27.45 -8.70 -8.72
CA GLY A 117 -26.16 -9.20 -8.26
C GLY A 117 -25.01 -8.31 -8.74
N PHE A 118 -23.87 -8.46 -8.08
CA PHE A 118 -22.57 -7.95 -8.50
C PHE A 118 -21.67 -9.15 -8.72
N ASP A 119 -21.18 -9.33 -9.94
CA ASP A 119 -20.36 -10.48 -10.29
C ASP A 119 -18.88 -10.12 -10.16
N VAL A 120 -18.14 -10.89 -9.35
CA VAL A 120 -16.68 -10.80 -9.29
C VAL A 120 -16.09 -11.97 -10.05
N TYR A 121 -15.42 -11.67 -11.15
CA TYR A 121 -14.72 -12.62 -11.98
C TYR A 121 -13.23 -12.62 -11.63
N SER A 122 -12.64 -13.81 -11.60
CA SER A 122 -11.19 -13.97 -11.61
C SER A 122 -10.79 -14.96 -12.69
N ALA A 123 -9.71 -14.66 -13.42
CA ALA A 123 -9.25 -15.49 -14.52
C ALA A 123 -7.72 -15.49 -14.60
N HIS A 124 -7.20 -16.61 -15.10
CA HIS A 124 -5.84 -16.72 -15.62
C HIS A 124 -5.99 -17.23 -17.05
N VAL A 125 -5.77 -16.36 -18.02
CA VAL A 125 -5.94 -16.70 -19.45
C VAL A 125 -4.67 -17.36 -19.98
N HIS A 126 -4.75 -17.90 -21.19
CA HIS A 126 -3.69 -18.68 -21.80
C HIS A 126 -2.34 -17.92 -21.84
N SER A 127 -1.35 -18.50 -21.15
CA SER A 127 0.04 -18.07 -21.10
C SER A 127 0.90 -19.05 -21.91
N HIS A 128 1.82 -18.51 -22.73
CA HIS A 128 2.78 -19.18 -23.62
C HIS A 128 2.42 -19.31 -25.11
N GLY A 129 3.38 -18.79 -25.89
CA GLY A 129 3.77 -19.13 -27.26
C GLY A 129 3.87 -17.91 -28.16
N LEU A 130 5.05 -17.71 -28.78
CA LEU A 130 5.36 -16.63 -29.74
C LEU A 130 4.64 -16.84 -31.09
N HIS A 131 3.48 -17.47 -31.07
CA HIS A 131 2.73 -17.88 -32.24
C HIS A 131 1.40 -17.15 -32.23
N GLU A 132 0.97 -16.70 -33.41
CA GLU A 132 -0.30 -15.99 -33.62
C GLU A 132 -1.52 -16.77 -33.09
N TYR A 133 -1.40 -18.09 -32.93
CA TYR A 133 -2.43 -18.96 -32.36
C TYR A 133 -2.73 -18.67 -30.88
N ASP A 134 -1.70 -18.38 -30.08
CA ASP A 134 -1.87 -18.17 -28.64
C ASP A 134 -2.55 -16.83 -28.35
N ASP A 135 -2.25 -15.82 -29.18
CA ASP A 135 -2.95 -14.54 -29.18
C ASP A 135 -4.43 -14.74 -29.54
N PHE A 136 -4.74 -15.53 -30.58
CA PHE A 136 -6.12 -15.84 -30.95
C PHE A 136 -6.91 -16.53 -29.83
N VAL A 137 -6.32 -17.54 -29.17
CA VAL A 137 -6.97 -18.23 -28.05
C VAL A 137 -7.24 -17.27 -26.89
N ARG A 138 -6.25 -16.43 -26.56
CA ARG A 138 -6.37 -15.43 -25.51
C ARG A 138 -7.44 -14.39 -25.82
N THR A 139 -7.50 -13.89 -27.06
CA THR A 139 -8.55 -12.99 -27.53
C THR A 139 -9.93 -13.59 -27.28
N GLY A 140 -10.16 -14.83 -27.72
CA GLY A 140 -11.46 -15.49 -27.48
C GLY A 140 -11.79 -15.69 -26.00
N GLN A 141 -10.78 -15.90 -25.14
CA GLN A 141 -10.97 -15.97 -23.69
C GLN A 141 -11.33 -14.60 -23.09
N ILE A 142 -10.67 -13.53 -23.53
CA ILE A 142 -10.97 -12.15 -23.11
C ILE A 142 -12.37 -11.74 -23.58
N ASP A 143 -12.74 -12.07 -24.82
CA ASP A 143 -14.09 -11.81 -25.35
C ASP A 143 -15.16 -12.56 -24.55
N THR A 144 -14.90 -13.82 -24.17
CA THR A 144 -15.83 -14.60 -23.32
C THR A 144 -15.99 -13.96 -21.94
N LEU A 145 -14.91 -13.45 -21.34
CA LEU A 145 -14.97 -12.72 -20.07
C LEU A 145 -15.75 -11.41 -20.23
N HIS A 146 -15.51 -10.68 -21.31
CA HIS A 146 -16.23 -9.46 -21.63
C HIS A 146 -17.75 -9.72 -21.80
N GLU A 147 -18.14 -10.75 -22.54
CA GLU A 147 -19.55 -11.15 -22.67
C GLU A 147 -20.19 -11.53 -21.32
N ALA A 148 -19.42 -12.18 -20.43
CA ALA A 148 -19.89 -12.51 -19.09
C ALA A 148 -20.11 -11.24 -18.24
N MET A 149 -19.14 -10.31 -18.28
CA MET A 149 -19.23 -9.02 -17.60
C MET A 149 -20.40 -8.16 -18.11
N ASN A 150 -20.74 -8.24 -19.40
CA ASN A 150 -21.86 -7.49 -19.99
C ASN A 150 -23.26 -7.88 -19.46
N ARG A 151 -23.37 -8.92 -18.62
CA ARG A 151 -24.66 -9.38 -18.05
C ARG A 151 -25.15 -8.52 -16.89
N GLY A 152 -24.29 -7.70 -16.30
CA GLY A 152 -24.66 -6.86 -15.17
C GLY A 152 -23.45 -6.13 -14.57
N PRO A 153 -23.64 -5.53 -13.39
CA PRO A 153 -22.55 -4.94 -12.62
C PRO A 153 -21.49 -5.99 -12.30
N SER A 154 -20.26 -5.77 -12.77
CA SER A 154 -19.19 -6.76 -12.60
C SER A 154 -17.79 -6.19 -12.47
N LEU A 155 -16.95 -6.86 -11.69
CA LEU A 155 -15.52 -6.60 -11.56
C LEU A 155 -14.73 -7.83 -12.03
N LEU A 156 -13.65 -7.62 -12.77
CA LEU A 156 -12.71 -8.65 -13.19
C LEU A 156 -11.34 -8.33 -12.61
N GLY A 157 -10.74 -9.27 -11.90
CA GLY A 157 -9.31 -9.27 -11.57
C GLY A 157 -8.64 -10.49 -12.20
N ALA A 158 -7.74 -10.28 -13.15
CA ALA A 158 -7.21 -11.39 -13.96
C ALA A 158 -5.77 -11.18 -14.42
N ASP A 159 -5.03 -12.29 -14.48
CA ASP A 159 -3.81 -12.38 -15.29
C ASP A 159 -4.24 -12.60 -16.74
N LEU A 160 -4.25 -11.53 -17.53
CA LEU A 160 -4.61 -11.60 -18.94
C LEU A 160 -3.41 -11.96 -19.82
N ASN A 161 -2.20 -12.08 -19.29
CA ASN A 161 -0.99 -12.36 -20.06
C ASN A 161 -0.73 -11.37 -21.23
N VAL A 162 -1.41 -10.22 -21.27
CA VAL A 162 -1.26 -9.19 -22.31
C VAL A 162 -0.44 -8.04 -21.77
N VAL A 163 0.68 -7.73 -22.41
CA VAL A 163 1.47 -6.54 -22.05
C VAL A 163 0.74 -5.29 -22.55
N THR A 164 0.29 -4.43 -21.63
CA THR A 164 -0.26 -3.12 -21.98
C THR A 164 0.57 -2.00 -21.34
N HIS A 165 0.83 -0.92 -22.08
CA HIS A 165 1.60 0.22 -21.59
C HIS A 165 0.64 1.33 -21.15
N HIS A 166 0.55 1.61 -19.85
CA HIS A 166 -0.38 2.65 -19.32
C HIS A 166 -1.85 2.42 -19.65
N GLY A 167 -2.26 1.16 -19.86
CA GLY A 167 -3.60 0.84 -20.35
C GLY A 167 -3.83 1.29 -21.81
N ASP A 168 -2.83 1.85 -22.47
CA ASP A 168 -2.75 1.92 -23.92
C ASP A 168 -2.14 0.62 -24.38
N ASN A 169 -2.93 -0.15 -25.11
CA ASN A 169 -2.44 -1.34 -25.79
C ASN A 169 -1.28 -0.91 -26.71
N PRO A 170 -0.11 -1.57 -26.71
CA PRO A 170 0.64 -1.60 -27.95
C PRO A 170 -0.29 -2.28 -28.97
N LYS A 171 -0.94 -1.49 -29.86
CA LYS A 171 -1.86 -1.94 -30.94
C LYS A 171 -1.17 -2.86 -31.94
N ILE A 172 -0.66 -3.98 -31.47
CA ILE A 172 0.25 -4.88 -32.17
C ILE A 172 -0.34 -6.30 -32.17
N ASN A 173 -1.26 -6.64 -31.26
CA ASN A 173 -1.88 -7.96 -31.17
C ASN A 173 -3.40 -7.91 -30.88
N SER A 174 -4.11 -8.98 -31.24
CA SER A 174 -5.57 -9.05 -31.15
C SER A 174 -6.06 -9.14 -29.70
N SER A 175 -5.31 -9.76 -28.81
CA SER A 175 -5.71 -9.88 -27.41
C SER A 175 -5.67 -8.53 -26.68
N GLY A 176 -4.76 -7.64 -27.09
CA GLY A 176 -4.75 -6.28 -26.60
C GLY A 176 -5.87 -5.42 -27.19
N ASP A 177 -6.31 -5.69 -28.43
CA ASP A 177 -7.47 -5.02 -29.02
C ASP A 177 -8.76 -5.41 -28.29
N ALA A 178 -8.91 -6.68 -27.89
CA ALA A 178 -10.04 -7.09 -27.04
C ALA A 178 -10.08 -6.37 -25.67
N ILE A 179 -8.91 -6.11 -25.07
CA ILE A 179 -8.82 -5.28 -23.85
C ILE A 179 -9.14 -3.81 -24.15
N HIS A 180 -8.75 -3.31 -25.33
CA HIS A 180 -9.07 -1.96 -25.76
C HIS A 180 -10.59 -1.79 -25.95
N ASP A 181 -11.26 -2.79 -26.51
CA ASP A 181 -12.69 -2.76 -26.78
C ASP A 181 -13.50 -2.59 -25.49
N LEU A 182 -13.15 -3.31 -24.41
CA LEU A 182 -13.69 -3.08 -23.06
C LEU A 182 -13.64 -1.58 -22.68
N LYS A 183 -12.48 -0.93 -22.85
CA LYS A 183 -12.34 0.50 -22.55
C LYS A 183 -13.23 1.37 -23.43
N THR A 184 -13.33 1.05 -24.73
CA THR A 184 -14.17 1.82 -25.66
C THR A 184 -15.66 1.71 -25.34
N GLU A 185 -16.06 0.61 -24.71
CA GLU A 185 -17.43 0.35 -24.25
C GLU A 185 -17.72 0.97 -22.87
N GLY A 186 -16.75 1.70 -22.30
CA GLY A 186 -16.91 2.45 -21.06
C GLY A 186 -16.47 1.70 -19.81
N TYR A 187 -15.89 0.51 -19.93
CA TYR A 187 -15.27 -0.16 -18.80
C TYR A 187 -14.03 0.62 -18.33
N THR A 188 -13.86 0.70 -17.01
CA THR A 188 -12.60 1.17 -16.43
C THR A 188 -11.64 -0.01 -16.42
N VAL A 189 -10.48 0.11 -17.09
CA VAL A 189 -9.48 -0.97 -17.15
C VAL A 189 -8.11 -0.46 -16.75
N TYR A 190 -7.55 -1.09 -15.73
CA TYR A 190 -6.23 -0.83 -15.19
C TYR A 190 -5.30 -2.01 -15.45
N SER A 191 -4.03 -1.71 -15.73
CA SER A 191 -2.98 -2.71 -15.87
C SER A 191 -1.86 -2.39 -14.89
N GLY A 192 -1.46 -3.40 -14.10
CA GLY A 192 -0.55 -3.24 -12.97
C GLY A 192 -1.16 -2.45 -11.79
N ALA A 193 -0.31 -2.09 -10.83
CA ALA A 193 -0.75 -1.48 -9.56
C ALA A 193 0.20 -0.36 -9.12
N VAL A 194 -0.27 0.53 -8.24
CA VAL A 194 0.52 1.60 -7.62
C VAL A 194 1.36 1.02 -6.49
N ASN A 195 2.68 1.22 -6.54
CA ASN A 195 3.60 0.86 -5.46
C ASN A 195 3.63 1.93 -4.35
N GLU A 196 4.39 1.68 -3.28
CA GLU A 196 4.54 2.63 -2.16
C GLU A 196 5.06 4.02 -2.56
N ASP A 197 5.80 4.12 -3.67
CA ASP A 197 6.30 5.38 -4.22
C ASP A 197 5.27 6.14 -5.07
N GLY A 198 4.04 5.62 -5.21
CA GLY A 198 3.01 6.20 -6.07
C GLY A 198 3.21 5.91 -7.56
N LYS A 199 4.10 4.99 -7.93
CA LYS A 199 4.39 4.61 -9.32
C LYS A 199 3.59 3.37 -9.72
N VAL A 200 2.99 3.41 -10.90
CA VAL A 200 2.37 2.22 -11.49
C VAL A 200 3.46 1.22 -11.92
N VAL A 201 3.40 0.00 -11.43
CA VAL A 201 4.33 -1.11 -11.71
C VAL A 201 3.57 -2.34 -12.17
N GLY A 202 4.27 -3.28 -12.81
CA GLY A 202 3.72 -4.61 -13.07
C GLY A 202 3.78 -5.48 -11.83
N THR A 203 2.86 -6.42 -11.77
CA THR A 203 2.67 -7.40 -10.71
C THR A 203 3.41 -8.71 -10.96
N SER A 204 3.86 -8.96 -12.20
CA SER A 204 4.64 -10.17 -12.50
C SER A 204 6.08 -10.10 -11.99
N PRO A 205 6.80 -11.23 -11.87
CA PRO A 205 8.19 -11.25 -11.39
C PRO A 205 9.15 -10.38 -12.19
N SER A 206 8.85 -10.17 -13.48
CA SER A 206 9.66 -9.33 -14.37
C SER A 206 9.29 -7.84 -14.31
N GLY A 207 8.31 -7.46 -13.48
CA GLY A 207 7.73 -6.13 -13.45
C GLY A 207 6.88 -5.81 -14.68
N THR A 208 6.49 -6.84 -15.46
CA THR A 208 5.67 -6.67 -16.65
C THR A 208 4.20 -6.54 -16.23
N ARG A 209 3.50 -5.57 -16.82
CA ARG A 209 2.07 -5.35 -16.56
C ARG A 209 1.23 -6.27 -17.44
N ILE A 210 0.92 -7.44 -16.92
CA ILE A 210 0.09 -8.46 -17.58
C ILE A 210 -1.17 -8.82 -16.80
N ASP A 211 -1.25 -8.40 -15.54
CA ASP A 211 -2.46 -8.48 -14.73
C ASP A 211 -3.28 -7.19 -14.85
N HIS A 212 -4.59 -7.38 -14.92
CA HIS A 212 -5.57 -6.33 -15.16
C HIS A 212 -6.71 -6.39 -14.18
N VAL A 213 -7.21 -5.21 -13.86
CA VAL A 213 -8.46 -5.03 -13.14
C VAL A 213 -9.41 -4.24 -14.02
N ALA A 214 -10.60 -4.78 -14.29
CA ALA A 214 -11.62 -4.15 -15.13
C ALA A 214 -12.96 -4.05 -14.38
N GLY A 215 -13.55 -2.86 -14.35
CA GLY A 215 -14.85 -2.60 -13.75
C GLY A 215 -15.88 -2.17 -14.78
N SER A 216 -17.09 -2.73 -14.67
CA SER A 216 -18.22 -2.36 -15.52
C SER A 216 -18.58 -0.87 -15.39
N PRO A 217 -19.15 -0.23 -16.43
CA PRO A 217 -19.55 1.17 -16.39
C PRO A 217 -20.67 1.49 -15.39
N THR A 218 -21.20 0.49 -14.70
CA THR A 218 -22.33 0.64 -13.77
C THR A 218 -21.93 1.07 -12.36
N PHE A 219 -20.63 1.04 -12.04
CA PHE A 219 -20.09 1.46 -10.74
C PHE A 219 -18.75 2.18 -10.94
N THR A 220 -18.26 2.82 -9.88
CA THR A 220 -16.99 3.55 -9.92
C THR A 220 -15.89 2.72 -9.26
N MET A 221 -14.76 2.58 -9.94
CA MET A 221 -13.51 2.12 -9.32
C MET A 221 -12.77 3.34 -8.77
N ASN A 222 -12.43 3.31 -7.49
CA ASN A 222 -11.82 4.43 -6.77
C ASN A 222 -10.31 4.53 -7.05
N GLY A 223 -9.97 4.74 -8.32
CA GLY A 223 -8.61 4.92 -8.80
C GLY A 223 -7.90 3.63 -9.21
N GLN A 224 -6.61 3.77 -9.52
CA GLN A 224 -5.73 2.67 -9.92
C GLN A 224 -5.55 1.70 -8.75
N PRO A 225 -5.54 0.36 -8.99
CA PRO A 225 -5.28 -0.62 -7.96
C PRO A 225 -3.94 -0.38 -7.26
N VAL A 226 -3.87 -0.70 -5.97
CA VAL A 226 -2.66 -0.64 -5.14
C VAL A 226 -1.99 -2.01 -5.10
N LEU A 227 -0.67 -2.03 -5.13
CA LEU A 227 0.13 -3.25 -5.06
C LEU A 227 0.04 -3.85 -3.65
N VAL A 228 -0.24 -5.15 -3.56
CA VAL A 228 -0.22 -5.89 -2.29
C VAL A 228 0.63 -7.15 -2.45
N ASP A 229 1.18 -7.65 -1.34
CA ASP A 229 2.03 -8.86 -1.35
C ASP A 229 1.28 -10.06 -1.96
N GLY A 230 1.88 -10.69 -2.96
CA GLY A 230 1.35 -11.89 -3.63
C GLY A 230 1.43 -13.16 -2.77
N ALA A 231 2.08 -13.10 -1.61
CA ALA A 231 2.29 -14.17 -0.67
C ALA A 231 3.03 -15.38 -1.27
N THR A 232 2.30 -16.39 -1.77
CA THR A 232 2.88 -17.62 -2.36
C THR A 232 2.91 -17.60 -3.88
N SER A 233 2.29 -16.58 -4.49
CA SER A 233 2.29 -16.36 -5.93
C SER A 233 3.62 -15.78 -6.39
N ASP A 234 4.01 -16.06 -7.63
CA ASP A 234 5.13 -15.36 -8.28
C ASP A 234 4.73 -13.96 -8.75
N HIS A 235 3.43 -13.68 -8.84
CA HIS A 235 2.88 -12.35 -9.04
C HIS A 235 2.45 -11.70 -7.70
N ASP A 236 2.71 -10.41 -7.56
CA ASP A 236 2.10 -9.56 -6.55
C ASP A 236 0.58 -9.41 -6.78
N GLY A 237 -0.16 -9.14 -5.70
CA GLY A 237 -1.59 -8.90 -5.76
C GLY A 237 -1.96 -7.45 -6.11
N GLN A 238 -3.23 -7.26 -6.45
CA GLN A 238 -3.83 -5.95 -6.69
C GLN A 238 -5.03 -5.78 -5.76
N GLN A 239 -5.09 -4.65 -5.05
CA GLN A 239 -6.26 -4.24 -4.29
C GLN A 239 -6.92 -3.04 -4.98
N VAL A 240 -8.23 -3.06 -5.16
CA VAL A 240 -9.00 -1.93 -5.65
C VAL A 240 -10.23 -1.71 -4.78
N ASP A 241 -10.52 -0.45 -4.49
CA ASP A 241 -11.74 -0.06 -3.81
C ASP A 241 -12.79 0.32 -4.87
N VAL A 242 -14.02 -0.13 -4.68
CA VAL A 242 -15.13 0.11 -5.61
C VAL A 242 -16.32 0.68 -4.87
N GLU A 243 -16.99 1.66 -5.47
CA GLU A 243 -18.23 2.21 -4.95
C GLU A 243 -19.41 1.59 -5.68
N ILE A 244 -20.13 0.70 -4.99
CA ILE A 244 -21.27 -0.02 -5.57
C ILE A 244 -22.53 0.83 -5.38
N PRO A 245 -23.30 1.11 -6.45
CA PRO A 245 -24.52 1.89 -6.33
C PRO A 245 -25.55 1.18 -5.45
N ASN A 246 -26.29 1.96 -4.66
CA ASN A 246 -27.46 1.47 -3.94
C ASN A 246 -28.61 1.23 -4.95
N TRP A 247 -28.91 -0.04 -5.26
CA TRP A 247 -29.98 -0.45 -6.20
C TRP A 247 -31.33 -0.67 -5.54
#